data_AF-A0A954FLT6-F1
#
_entry.id   AF-A0A954FLT6-F1
#
_cell.length_a   1.000
_cell.length_b   1.000
_cell.length_c   1.000
_cell.angle_alpha   90.00
_cell.angle_beta   90.00
_cell.angle_gamma   90.00
#
_symmetry.space_group_name_H-M   'P 1'
#
loop_
_entity.id
_entity.type
_entity.pdbx_description
1 polymer ?
#
loop_
_entity_poly.entity_id
_entity_poly.type
_entity_poly.pdbx_seq_one_letter_code
_entity_poly.pdbx_strand_id
1 'polypeptide(L)'
;MPATVIGFINQKGGCGKSSCCFHLGGQLARDGLRVLLVDADPQGSLSQGFFGSAFVEALPVEATLAACFEDSANILPWEHIVQPTPFERLDIV
;
A
#
# COMPACT_ATOMS: atom_id res chain seq x y z
N MET A 1 21.33 3.55 -2.80
CA MET A 1 20.81 2.57 -3.77
C MET A 1 19.33 2.84 -3.97
N PRO A 2 18.79 2.72 -5.20
CA PRO A 2 17.34 2.83 -5.42
C PRO A 2 16.59 1.68 -4.74
N ALA A 3 15.31 1.88 -4.43
CA ALA A 3 14.46 0.82 -3.90
C ALA A 3 14.23 -0.28 -4.96
N THR A 4 14.23 -1.54 -4.54
CA THR A 4 13.78 -2.65 -5.39
C THR A 4 12.26 -2.63 -5.48
N VAL A 5 11.71 -2.56 -6.69
CA VAL A 5 10.25 -2.53 -6.93
C VAL A 5 9.79 -3.88 -7.45
N ILE A 6 8.75 -4.44 -6.83
CA ILE A 6 8.15 -5.73 -7.20
C ILE A 6 6.68 -5.48 -7.54
N GLY A 7 6.27 -5.80 -8.77
CA GLY A 7 4.90 -5.64 -9.25
C GLY A 7 4.12 -6.95 -9.25
N PHE A 8 2.93 -6.95 -8.63
CA PHE A 8 2.00 -8.08 -8.64
C PHE A 8 0.88 -7.85 -9.66
N ILE A 9 1.09 -8.29 -10.91
CA ILE A 9 0.21 -7.93 -12.05
C ILE A 9 -0.49 -9.17 -12.60
N ASN A 10 -1.83 -9.12 -12.68
CA ASN A 10 -2.66 -10.14 -13.32
C ASN A 10 -4.06 -9.57 -13.60
N GLN A 11 -4.58 -9.78 -14.81
CA GLN A 11 -5.88 -9.28 -15.27
C GLN A 11 -7.08 -10.00 -14.61
N LYS A 12 -6.88 -11.18 -14.03
CA LYS A 12 -7.95 -11.94 -13.36
C LYS A 12 -8.10 -11.53 -11.89
N GLY A 13 -9.34 -11.31 -11.44
CA GLY A 13 -9.68 -11.16 -10.02
C GLY A 13 -9.47 -12.47 -9.24
N GLY A 14 -9.13 -12.39 -7.95
CA GLY A 14 -9.01 -13.58 -7.09
C GLY A 14 -7.83 -14.52 -7.39
N CYS A 15 -6.82 -14.06 -8.13
CA CYS A 15 -5.62 -14.85 -8.44
C CYS A 15 -4.49 -14.70 -7.40
N GLY A 16 -4.77 -14.10 -6.24
CA GLY A 16 -3.82 -14.00 -5.12
C GLY A 16 -2.83 -12.83 -5.15
N LYS A 17 -2.98 -11.82 -6.02
CA LYS A 17 -2.04 -10.66 -6.11
C LYS A 17 -1.81 -9.99 -4.75
N SER A 18 -2.89 -9.49 -4.13
CA SER A 18 -2.82 -8.78 -2.85
C SER A 18 -2.35 -9.69 -1.72
N SER A 19 -2.75 -10.96 -1.71
CA SER A 19 -2.29 -11.95 -0.74
C SER A 19 -0.78 -12.23 -0.88
N CYS A 20 -0.27 -12.38 -2.09
CA CYS A 20 1.16 -12.55 -2.34
C CYS A 20 1.95 -11.28 -1.96
N CYS A 21 1.42 -10.10 -2.27
CA CYS A 21 2.01 -8.82 -1.86
C CYS A 21 2.09 -8.71 -0.33
N PHE A 22 0.99 -9.01 0.37
CA PHE A 22 0.89 -9.01 1.83
C PHE A 22 1.92 -9.94 2.47
N HIS A 23 1.95 -11.21 2.05
CA HIS A 23 2.84 -12.20 2.66
C HIS A 23 4.31 -11.98 2.32
N LEU A 24 4.63 -11.62 1.06
CA LEU A 24 6.01 -11.31 0.69
C LEU A 24 6.51 -10.07 1.44
N GLY A 25 5.71 -9.02 1.50
CA GLY A 25 6.04 -7.79 2.21
C GLY A 25 6.31 -8.03 3.70
N GLY A 26 5.41 -8.77 4.36
CA GLY A 26 5.59 -9.16 5.76
C GLY A 26 6.86 -10.00 5.97
N GLN A 27 7.18 -10.93 5.07
CA GLN A 27 8.41 -11.72 5.18
C GLN A 27 9.67 -10.86 4.99
N LEU A 28 9.69 -9.98 3.99
CA LEU A 28 10.82 -9.07 3.76
C LEU A 28 11.05 -8.12 4.94
N ALA A 29 9.97 -7.61 5.55
CA ALA A 29 10.05 -6.79 6.75
C ALA A 29 10.62 -7.57 7.95
N ARG A 30 10.17 -8.83 8.13
CA ARG A 30 10.71 -9.75 9.14
C ARG A 30 12.19 -10.08 8.93
N ASP A 31 12.66 -10.09 7.68
CA ASP A 31 14.07 -10.26 7.33
C ASP A 31 14.90 -8.96 7.52
N GLY A 32 14.30 -7.92 8.09
CA GLY A 32 14.96 -6.66 8.50
C GLY A 32 14.95 -5.55 7.46
N LEU A 33 14.33 -5.79 6.29
CA LEU A 33 14.22 -4.79 5.23
C LEU A 33 13.15 -3.76 5.56
N ARG A 34 13.31 -2.54 5.04
CA ARG A 34 12.23 -1.53 5.06
C ARG A 34 11.35 -1.76 3.83
N VAL A 35 10.06 -1.95 4.06
CA VAL A 35 9.09 -2.31 3.04
C VAL A 35 7.95 -1.31 3.05
N LEU A 36 7.62 -0.78 1.87
CA LEU A 36 6.39 -0.04 1.62
C LEU A 36 5.51 -0.88 0.70
N LEU A 37 4.31 -1.22 1.16
CA LEU A 37 3.27 -1.79 0.33
C LEU A 37 2.54 -0.66 -0.39
N VAL A 38 2.21 -0.87 -1.66
CA VAL A 38 1.50 0.12 -2.47
C VAL A 38 0.21 -0.54 -2.97
N ASP A 39 -0.93 -0.11 -2.44
CA ASP A 39 -2.25 -0.59 -2.84
C ASP A 39 -2.79 0.26 -4.00
N ALA A 40 -2.40 -0.11 -5.22
CA ALA A 40 -2.83 0.54 -6.45
C ALA A 40 -4.12 -0.06 -7.05
N ASP A 41 -4.87 -0.85 -6.28
CA ASP A 41 -6.16 -1.39 -6.69
C ASP A 41 -7.29 -0.52 -6.09
N PRO A 42 -8.22 0.04 -6.90
CA PRO A 42 -9.35 0.81 -6.38
C PRO A 42 -10.23 0.07 -5.37
N GLN A 43 -10.17 -1.27 -5.31
CA GLN A 43 -10.85 -2.05 -4.28
C GLN A 43 -10.18 -1.98 -2.90
N GLY A 44 -8.93 -1.53 -2.81
CA GLY A 44 -8.22 -1.36 -1.54
C GLY A 44 -8.04 -2.65 -0.73
N SER A 45 -8.06 -3.82 -1.38
CA SER A 45 -8.11 -5.11 -0.67
C SER A 45 -6.86 -5.37 0.17
N LEU A 46 -5.72 -4.80 -0.18
CA LEU A 46 -4.50 -4.94 0.62
C LEU A 46 -4.61 -4.09 1.89
N SER A 47 -5.00 -2.83 1.76
CA SER A 47 -5.24 -1.91 2.87
C SER A 47 -6.33 -2.41 3.82
N GLN A 48 -7.42 -2.96 3.28
CA GLN A 48 -8.49 -3.55 4.08
C GLN A 48 -8.01 -4.77 4.90
N GLY A 49 -7.01 -5.51 4.41
CA GLY A 49 -6.39 -6.61 5.15
C GLY A 49 -5.71 -6.16 6.45
N PHE A 50 -5.28 -4.90 6.55
CA PHE A 50 -4.68 -4.34 7.75
C PHE A 50 -5.68 -3.58 8.63
N PHE A 51 -6.55 -2.79 8.02
CA PHE A 51 -7.36 -1.80 8.76
C PHE A 51 -8.87 -2.07 8.74
N GLY A 52 -9.33 -3.02 7.93
CA GLY A 52 -10.75 -3.28 7.69
C GLY A 52 -11.40 -2.28 6.71
N SER A 53 -12.53 -2.67 6.14
CA SER A 53 -13.24 -1.89 5.10
C SER A 53 -13.71 -0.53 5.59
N ALA A 54 -14.29 -0.46 6.79
CA ALA A 54 -14.82 0.79 7.34
C ALA A 54 -13.76 1.89 7.49
N PHE A 55 -12.51 1.54 7.83
CA PHE A 55 -11.42 2.50 7.91
C PHE A 55 -11.01 2.98 6.52
N VAL A 56 -10.77 2.05 5.59
CA VAL A 56 -10.27 2.34 4.25
C VAL A 56 -11.29 3.16 3.44
N GLU A 57 -12.58 2.84 3.54
CA GLU A 57 -13.65 3.57 2.85
C GLU A 57 -13.86 4.98 3.41
N ALA A 58 -13.44 5.24 4.65
CA ALA A 58 -13.52 6.56 5.28
C ALA A 58 -12.30 7.44 4.99
N LEU A 59 -11.26 6.92 4.33
CA LEU A 59 -10.08 7.71 4.01
C LEU A 59 -10.42 8.79 2.98
N PRO A 60 -10.01 10.06 3.21
CA PRO A 60 -10.10 11.09 2.20
C PRO A 60 -9.14 10.77 1.04
N VAL A 61 -9.52 11.15 -0.19
CA VAL A 61 -8.74 10.86 -1.41
C VAL A 61 -7.30 11.38 -1.29
N GLU A 62 -7.15 12.53 -0.65
CA GLU A 62 -5.89 13.22 -0.39
C GLU A 62 -4.94 12.44 0.54
N ALA A 63 -5.45 11.45 1.28
CA ALA A 63 -4.68 10.56 2.15
C ALA A 63 -4.43 9.17 1.51
N THR A 64 -4.69 9.02 0.20
CA THR A 64 -4.48 7.77 -0.54
C THR A 64 -3.48 7.95 -1.67
N LEU A 65 -3.06 6.84 -2.28
CA LEU A 65 -2.24 6.85 -3.50
C LEU A 65 -2.83 7.70 -4.63
N ALA A 66 -4.16 7.88 -4.69
CA ALA A 66 -4.82 8.67 -5.73
C ALA A 66 -4.34 10.14 -5.76
N ALA A 67 -3.97 10.70 -4.60
CA ALA A 67 -3.43 12.06 -4.48
C ALA A 67 -2.16 12.28 -5.33
N CYS A 68 -1.37 11.23 -5.59
CA CYS A 68 -0.16 11.30 -6.41
C CYS A 68 -0.44 11.52 -7.91
N PHE A 69 -1.68 11.33 -8.35
CA PHE A 69 -2.09 11.45 -9.74
C PHE A 69 -2.88 12.73 -10.03
N GLU A 70 -3.13 13.59 -9.04
CA GLU A 70 -3.80 14.87 -9.27
C GLU A 70 -2.81 15.91 -9.84
N ASP A 71 -3.19 16.53 -10.97
CA ASP A 71 -2.38 17.52 -11.71
C ASP A 71 -2.14 18.83 -10.93
N SER A 72 -2.88 19.06 -9.83
CA SER A 72 -2.88 20.27 -9.02
C SER A 72 -1.73 20.34 -8.00
N ALA A 73 -0.49 20.04 -8.42
CA ALA A 73 0.79 20.53 -7.89
C ALA A 73 1.03 20.64 -6.36
N ASN A 74 0.23 20.00 -5.50
CA ASN A 74 0.55 19.82 -4.09
C ASN A 74 0.99 18.38 -3.91
N ILE A 75 2.29 18.15 -4.14
CA ILE A 75 2.95 16.95 -3.62
C ILE A 75 2.83 17.04 -2.10
N LEU A 76 1.81 16.39 -1.54
CA LEU A 76 1.67 16.27 -0.11
C LEU A 76 2.92 15.54 0.44
N PRO A 77 3.41 15.91 1.64
CA PRO A 77 4.41 15.10 2.30
C PRO A 77 3.99 13.64 2.30
N TRP A 78 4.92 12.72 2.01
CA TRP A 78 4.61 11.28 1.95
C TRP A 78 3.95 10.77 3.24
N GLU A 79 4.24 11.44 4.37
CA GLU A 79 3.67 11.22 5.69
C GLU A 79 2.14 11.36 5.73
N HIS A 80 1.53 12.03 4.74
CA HIS A 80 0.09 12.22 4.66
C HIS A 80 -0.63 11.06 3.98
N ILE A 81 0.08 10.30 3.13
CA ILE A 81 -0.50 9.19 2.35
C ILE A 81 -0.05 7.83 2.86
N VAL A 82 1.12 7.75 3.53
CA VAL A 82 1.63 6.51 4.11
C VAL A 82 0.98 6.24 5.47
N GLN A 83 0.37 5.07 5.60
CA GLN A 83 -0.21 4.56 6.83
C GLN A 83 0.73 3.52 7.47
N PRO A 84 1.10 3.69 8.76
CA PRO A 84 1.90 2.69 9.46
C PRO A 84 1.08 1.43 9.71
N THR A 85 1.70 0.27 9.54
CA THR A 85 1.09 -1.00 9.96
C THR A 85 1.50 -1.35 11.39
N PRO A 86 0.83 -2.32 12.05
CA PRO A 86 1.28 -2.85 13.34
C PRO A 86 2.62 -3.58 13.30
N PHE A 87 3.19 -3.83 12.12
CA PHE A 87 4.43 -4.59 11.94
C PHE A 87 5.62 -3.64 11.75
N GLU A 88 6.71 -3.89 12.47
CA GLU A 88 7.93 -3.11 12.32
C GLU A 88 8.43 -3.16 10.86
N ARG A 89 8.87 -2.00 10.34
CA ARG A 89 9.47 -1.85 9.00
C ARG A 89 8.54 -2.13 7.83
N LEU A 90 7.22 -2.17 8.08
CA LEU A 90 6.20 -2.39 7.07
C LEU A 90 5.18 -1.27 7.16
N ASP A 91 5.14 -0.44 6.12
CA ASP A 91 4.14 0.61 5.95
C ASP A 91 3.34 0.35 4.68
N ILE A 92 2.19 1.01 4.53
CA ILE A 92 1.32 0.88 3.36
C ILE A 92 0.84 2.25 2.88
N VAL A 93 0.70 2.42 1.58
CA VAL A 93 0.04 3.56 0.92
C VAL A 93 -1.08 3.08 0.01
#